data_AF-A0A2Y9AL95-F1
#
_entry.id   AF-A0A2Y9AL95-F1
#
_cell.length_a   1.000
_cell.length_b   1.000
_cell.length_c   1.000
_cell.angle_alpha   90.00
_cell.angle_beta   90.00
_cell.angle_gamma   90.00
#
_symmetry.space_group_name_H-M   'P 1'
#
loop_
_entity.id
_entity.type
_entity.pdbx_description
1 polymer ?
#
loop_
_entity_poly.entity_id
_entity_poly.type
_entity_poly.pdbx_seq_one_letter_code
_entity_poly.pdbx_strand_id
1 'polypeptide(L)'
;MVFHYGREADMVLVGDWDGNGTDTFAVRRAATYHVKNSLRGGDADTVFTYGRAGDVTLTGDWDGNGSDTLAVQRGRTYYVNNSLRGGDADTVLTFGRLGDEVYVGDWNGDGTDTLGVRRPVGEAPASAGGKSIGSIAKAS
;
A
#
# COMPACT_ATOMS: atom_id res chain seq x y z
N MET A 1 -23.12 -0.33 12.47
CA MET A 1 -23.41 0.09 11.09
C MET A 1 -22.62 -0.80 10.16
N VAL A 2 -23.22 -1.31 9.09
CA VAL A 2 -22.56 -2.17 8.09
C VAL A 2 -22.79 -1.53 6.73
N PHE A 3 -21.75 -1.45 5.91
CA PHE A 3 -21.82 -0.97 4.53
C PHE A 3 -20.99 -1.87 3.62
N HIS A 4 -21.29 -1.85 2.33
CA HIS A 4 -20.57 -2.61 1.31
C HIS A 4 -19.75 -1.65 0.46
N TYR A 5 -18.49 -2.01 0.22
CA TYR A 5 -17.59 -1.28 -0.67
C TYR A 5 -16.61 -2.26 -1.31
N GLY A 6 -16.52 -2.24 -2.64
CA GLY A 6 -15.69 -3.17 -3.42
C GLY A 6 -16.42 -4.42 -3.91
N ARG A 7 -15.64 -5.36 -4.44
CA ARG A 7 -16.04 -6.65 -5.03
C ARG A 7 -15.22 -7.78 -4.40
N GLU A 8 -15.71 -9.02 -4.53
CA GLU A 8 -15.13 -10.21 -3.88
C GLU A 8 -13.62 -10.42 -4.18
N ALA A 9 -13.17 -10.08 -5.39
CA ALA A 9 -11.79 -10.27 -5.81
C ALA A 9 -10.89 -9.04 -5.55
N ASP A 10 -11.42 -7.97 -4.96
CA ASP A 10 -10.63 -6.78 -4.69
C ASP A 10 -9.71 -7.00 -3.48
N MET A 11 -8.49 -6.46 -3.56
CA MET A 11 -7.61 -6.35 -2.40
C MET A 11 -7.97 -5.09 -1.62
N VAL A 12 -8.15 -5.21 -0.31
CA VAL A 12 -8.42 -4.08 0.58
C VAL A 12 -7.11 -3.48 1.09
N LEU A 13 -7.04 -2.16 1.09
CA LEU A 13 -5.96 -1.35 1.66
C LEU A 13 -6.55 -0.41 2.70
N VAL A 14 -5.73 -0.04 3.68
CA VAL A 14 -6.09 0.87 4.79
C VAL A 14 -5.01 1.93 4.88
N GLY A 15 -5.43 3.18 5.03
CA GLY A 15 -4.55 4.33 5.24
C GLY A 15 -5.31 5.65 5.37
N ASP A 16 -4.60 6.68 5.81
CA ASP A 16 -5.07 8.07 5.90
C ASP A 16 -4.85 8.79 4.56
N TRP A 17 -5.70 8.49 3.59
CA TRP A 17 -5.53 8.94 2.20
C TRP A 17 -5.64 10.45 1.98
N ASP A 18 -6.26 11.18 2.92
CA ASP A 18 -6.48 12.63 2.85
C ASP A 18 -5.78 13.43 3.96
N GLY A 19 -4.95 12.77 4.77
CA GLY A 19 -4.11 13.40 5.77
C GLY A 19 -4.87 14.01 6.93
N ASN A 20 -6.05 13.47 7.25
CA ASN A 20 -6.91 14.00 8.30
C ASN A 20 -6.69 13.33 9.67
N GLY A 21 -5.77 12.37 9.74
CA GLY A 21 -5.44 11.57 10.91
C GLY A 21 -6.31 10.33 11.10
N THR A 22 -7.20 10.00 10.15
CA THR A 22 -8.13 8.86 10.25
C THR A 22 -7.97 7.89 9.09
N ASP A 23 -7.64 6.66 9.42
CA ASP A 23 -7.58 5.58 8.44
C ASP A 23 -8.95 5.27 7.84
N THR A 24 -8.97 5.14 6.51
CA THR A 24 -10.13 4.71 5.74
C THR A 24 -9.72 3.67 4.69
N PHE A 25 -10.67 3.21 3.86
CA PHE A 25 -10.43 2.07 2.97
C PHE A 25 -10.16 2.48 1.52
N ALA A 26 -9.26 1.77 0.88
CA ALA A 26 -9.20 1.71 -0.57
C ALA A 26 -9.33 0.25 -1.03
N VAL A 27 -9.83 0.05 -2.25
CA VAL A 27 -9.83 -1.27 -2.88
C VAL A 27 -9.05 -1.25 -4.18
N ARG A 28 -8.24 -2.29 -4.41
CA ARG A 28 -7.48 -2.48 -5.63
C ARG A 28 -8.09 -3.59 -6.46
N ARG A 29 -8.35 -3.27 -7.73
CA ARG A 29 -8.84 -4.19 -8.75
C ARG A 29 -7.87 -4.20 -9.91
N ALA A 30 -7.14 -5.30 -10.07
CA ALA A 30 -5.99 -5.35 -10.97
C ALA A 30 -5.01 -4.19 -10.67
N ALA A 31 -4.77 -3.27 -11.61
CA ALA A 31 -3.90 -2.10 -11.38
C ALA A 31 -4.68 -0.82 -10.99
N THR A 32 -6.00 -0.90 -10.85
CA THR A 32 -6.86 0.26 -10.56
C THR A 32 -7.20 0.32 -9.07
N TYR A 33 -7.04 1.48 -8.47
CA TYR A 33 -7.33 1.79 -7.08
C TYR A 33 -8.60 2.62 -7.00
N HIS A 34 -9.44 2.31 -6.01
CA HIS A 34 -10.67 3.00 -5.68
C HIS A 34 -10.61 3.42 -4.20
N VAL A 35 -10.25 4.67 -3.95
CA VAL A 35 -10.02 5.23 -2.61
C VAL A 35 -11.29 5.86 -2.07
N LYS A 36 -11.57 5.65 -0.79
CA LYS A 36 -12.73 6.17 -0.08
C LYS A 36 -12.28 6.84 1.21
N ASN A 37 -12.49 8.14 1.33
CA ASN A 37 -12.10 8.95 2.51
C ASN A 37 -13.19 8.95 3.58
N SER A 38 -14.04 7.91 3.60
CA SER A 38 -15.14 7.81 4.55
C SER A 38 -15.59 6.37 4.77
N LEU A 39 -16.00 6.05 6.01
CA LEU A 39 -16.50 4.73 6.39
C LEU A 39 -17.99 4.58 6.06
N ARG A 40 -18.34 4.76 4.77
CA ARG A 40 -19.69 4.56 4.23
C ARG A 40 -19.62 3.95 2.83
N GLY A 41 -20.69 3.28 2.42
CA GLY A 41 -20.81 2.75 1.06
C GLY A 41 -20.93 3.83 -0.03
N GLY A 42 -21.09 3.40 -1.27
CA GLY A 42 -21.22 4.25 -2.45
C GLY A 42 -19.93 4.33 -3.27
N ASP A 43 -19.88 5.31 -4.17
CA ASP A 43 -18.77 5.46 -5.12
C ASP A 43 -17.46 5.86 -4.45
N ALA A 44 -16.35 5.54 -5.08
CA ALA A 44 -15.01 5.97 -4.63
C ALA A 44 -14.88 7.50 -4.74
N ASP A 45 -14.15 8.11 -3.81
CA ASP A 45 -13.82 9.53 -3.87
C ASP A 45 -12.72 9.78 -4.91
N THR A 46 -11.77 8.84 -5.04
CA THR A 46 -10.69 8.89 -6.05
C THR A 46 -10.54 7.54 -6.75
N VAL A 47 -10.38 7.55 -8.07
CA VAL A 47 -10.09 6.36 -8.88
C VAL A 47 -8.93 6.62 -9.81
N PHE A 48 -7.92 5.75 -9.78
CA PHE A 48 -6.74 5.87 -10.63
C PHE A 48 -6.08 4.52 -10.91
N THR A 49 -5.25 4.45 -11.94
CA THR A 49 -4.51 3.23 -12.29
C THR A 49 -3.02 3.47 -12.13
N TYR A 50 -2.35 2.59 -11.39
CA TYR A 50 -0.91 2.68 -11.13
C TYR A 50 -0.27 1.29 -10.99
N GLY A 51 0.89 1.11 -11.62
CA GLY A 51 1.58 -0.17 -11.67
C GLY A 51 0.92 -1.21 -12.59
N ARG A 52 1.17 -2.49 -12.30
CA ARG A 52 0.71 -3.66 -13.06
C ARG A 52 -0.08 -4.60 -12.15
N ALA A 53 -0.98 -5.38 -12.73
CA ALA A 53 -1.85 -6.29 -11.96
C ALA A 53 -1.09 -7.24 -11.00
N GLY A 54 0.09 -7.74 -11.43
CA GLY A 54 0.92 -8.65 -10.63
C GLY A 54 1.88 -7.98 -9.64
N ASP A 55 1.93 -6.65 -9.57
CA ASP A 55 2.73 -5.97 -8.56
C ASP A 55 2.06 -6.08 -7.19
N VAL A 56 2.87 -6.12 -6.13
CA VAL A 56 2.40 -6.04 -4.73
C VAL A 56 2.26 -4.56 -4.35
N THR A 57 1.15 -4.20 -3.71
CA THR A 57 0.93 -2.82 -3.24
C THR A 57 1.37 -2.67 -1.79
N LEU A 58 2.02 -1.55 -1.50
CA LEU A 58 2.40 -1.10 -0.18
C LEU A 58 1.77 0.29 0.08
N THR A 59 1.37 0.56 1.31
CA THR A 59 0.72 1.82 1.74
C THR A 59 1.55 2.45 2.86
N GLY A 60 1.67 3.78 2.83
CA GLY A 60 2.35 4.58 3.86
C GLY A 60 2.56 6.03 3.42
N ASP A 61 3.02 6.86 4.34
CA ASP A 61 3.41 8.26 4.11
C ASP A 61 4.85 8.36 3.63
N TRP A 62 5.06 8.16 2.32
CA TRP A 62 6.39 8.05 1.73
C TRP A 62 7.16 9.38 1.61
N ASP A 63 6.48 10.52 1.76
CA ASP A 63 7.09 11.85 1.65
C ASP A 63 6.95 12.70 2.92
N GLY A 64 6.37 12.14 4.00
CA GLY A 64 6.28 12.75 5.31
C GLY A 64 5.28 13.90 5.36
N ASN A 65 4.26 13.90 4.48
CA ASN A 65 3.30 14.99 4.38
C ASN A 65 2.05 14.82 5.26
N GLY A 66 1.95 13.67 5.95
CA GLY A 66 0.85 13.29 6.81
C GLY A 66 -0.24 12.46 6.12
N SER A 67 -0.17 12.24 4.80
CA SER A 67 -1.15 11.45 4.04
C SER A 67 -0.53 10.17 3.49
N ASP A 68 -1.25 9.05 3.62
CA ASP A 68 -0.83 7.79 3.05
C ASP A 68 -1.01 7.77 1.54
N THR A 69 0.02 7.27 0.85
CA THR A 69 0.00 7.02 -0.60
C THR A 69 0.50 5.60 -0.89
N LEU A 70 0.90 5.31 -2.13
CA LEU A 70 1.14 3.94 -2.57
C LEU A 70 2.53 3.77 -3.17
N ALA A 71 3.14 2.63 -2.86
CA ALA A 71 4.22 2.07 -3.66
C ALA A 71 3.80 0.72 -4.26
N VAL A 72 4.36 0.40 -5.42
CA VAL A 72 4.24 -0.95 -5.99
C VAL A 72 5.59 -1.65 -6.01
N GLN A 73 5.63 -2.90 -5.57
CA GLN A 73 6.81 -3.75 -5.57
C GLN A 73 6.79 -4.69 -6.79
N ARG A 74 7.90 -4.68 -7.53
CA ARG A 74 8.19 -5.60 -8.63
C ARG A 74 9.55 -6.25 -8.41
N GLY A 75 9.54 -7.48 -7.89
CA GLY A 75 10.75 -8.14 -7.44
C GLY A 75 11.41 -7.37 -6.30
N ARG A 76 12.60 -6.81 -6.54
CA ARG A 76 13.37 -6.04 -5.56
C ARG A 76 13.25 -4.52 -5.76
N THR A 77 12.48 -4.10 -6.76
CA THR A 77 12.32 -2.70 -7.14
C THR A 77 10.97 -2.19 -6.67
N TYR A 78 10.97 -1.00 -6.08
CA TYR A 78 9.79 -0.33 -5.54
C TYR A 78 9.59 0.97 -6.31
N TYR A 79 8.35 1.21 -6.70
CA TYR A 79 7.93 2.38 -7.48
C TYR A 79 6.96 3.16 -6.60
N VAL A 80 7.45 4.20 -5.94
CA VAL A 80 6.70 5.05 -5.03
C VAL A 80 5.97 6.13 -5.82
N ASN A 81 4.72 6.35 -5.47
CA ASN A 81 3.89 7.44 -5.99
C ASN A 81 3.32 8.22 -4.81
N ASN A 82 3.78 9.44 -4.64
CA ASN A 82 3.42 10.35 -3.54
C ASN A 82 2.09 11.05 -3.82
N SER A 83 1.25 10.43 -4.66
CA SER A 83 -0.04 10.97 -5.04
C SER A 83 -1.03 9.89 -5.45
N LEU A 84 -2.31 10.16 -5.26
CA LEU A 84 -3.39 9.23 -5.61
C LEU A 84 -3.84 9.42 -7.08
N ARG A 85 -2.87 9.44 -7.99
CA ARG A 85 -3.10 9.55 -9.45
C ARG A 85 -2.25 8.52 -10.21
N GLY A 86 -2.64 8.25 -11.44
CA GLY A 86 -1.79 7.47 -12.35
C GLY A 86 -0.58 8.25 -12.84
N GLY A 87 0.33 7.57 -13.53
CA GLY A 87 1.54 8.16 -14.11
C GLY A 87 2.80 7.40 -13.73
N ASP A 88 3.93 8.05 -13.96
CA ASP A 88 5.24 7.55 -13.55
C ASP A 88 5.42 7.65 -12.03
N ALA A 89 6.34 6.84 -11.51
CA ALA A 89 6.72 6.88 -10.11
C ALA A 89 7.49 8.16 -9.79
N ASP A 90 7.22 8.77 -8.63
CA ASP A 90 8.00 9.90 -8.12
C ASP A 90 9.38 9.42 -7.67
N THR A 91 9.46 8.22 -7.07
CA THR A 91 10.72 7.60 -6.65
C THR A 91 10.79 6.13 -7.06
N VAL A 92 11.95 5.70 -7.57
CA VAL A 92 12.24 4.29 -7.85
C VAL A 92 13.48 3.88 -7.08
N LEU A 93 13.35 2.82 -6.28
CA LEU A 93 14.45 2.33 -5.45
C LEU A 93 14.54 0.80 -5.49
N THR A 94 15.72 0.26 -5.21
CA THR A 94 15.95 -1.19 -5.10
C THR A 94 16.44 -1.53 -3.70
N PHE A 95 15.74 -2.43 -3.01
CA PHE A 95 16.02 -2.76 -1.62
C PHE A 95 15.75 -4.24 -1.30
N GLY A 96 16.47 -4.79 -0.33
CA GLY A 96 16.34 -6.18 0.09
C GLY A 96 16.81 -7.20 -0.96
N ARG A 97 16.39 -8.46 -0.79
CA ARG A 97 16.63 -9.62 -1.67
C ARG A 97 15.32 -10.22 -2.12
N LEU A 98 15.37 -11.03 -3.20
CA LEU A 98 14.22 -11.80 -3.61
C LEU A 98 13.84 -12.78 -2.47
N GLY A 99 12.56 -12.80 -2.09
CA GLY A 99 12.06 -13.64 -1.01
C GLY A 99 12.16 -13.03 0.40
N ASP A 100 12.71 -11.81 0.53
CA ASP A 100 12.55 -11.05 1.78
C ASP A 100 11.07 -10.63 1.93
N GLU A 101 10.55 -10.69 3.16
CA GLU A 101 9.25 -10.11 3.53
C GLU A 101 9.44 -8.60 3.72
N VAL A 102 8.52 -7.78 3.22
CA VAL A 102 8.62 -6.32 3.20
C VAL A 102 7.59 -5.70 4.13
N TYR A 103 8.01 -4.68 4.88
CA TYR A 103 7.19 -3.86 5.77
C TYR A 103 7.39 -2.39 5.47
N VAL A 104 6.40 -1.57 5.83
CA VAL A 104 6.42 -0.11 5.70
C VAL A 104 6.12 0.49 7.07
N GLY A 105 6.85 1.55 7.42
CA GLY A 105 6.61 2.29 8.64
C GLY A 105 7.69 3.34 8.92
N ASP A 106 7.38 4.27 9.81
CA ASP A 106 8.30 5.24 10.36
C ASP A 106 9.14 4.59 11.48
N TRP A 107 10.32 4.11 11.12
CA TRP A 107 11.20 3.39 12.04
C TRP A 107 12.06 4.29 12.92
N ASN A 108 12.20 5.57 12.55
CA ASN A 108 13.09 6.53 13.23
C ASN A 108 12.34 7.72 13.87
N GLY A 109 11.02 7.81 13.69
CA GLY A 109 10.17 8.85 14.26
C GLY A 109 10.25 10.17 13.51
N ASP A 110 10.62 10.18 12.22
CA ASP A 110 10.72 11.42 11.43
C ASP A 110 9.44 11.77 10.65
N GLY A 111 8.39 10.96 10.78
CA GLY A 111 7.11 11.14 10.11
C GLY A 111 7.08 10.58 8.69
N THR A 112 8.19 10.06 8.16
CA THR A 112 8.25 9.44 6.83
C THR A 112 8.31 7.92 6.93
N ASP A 113 7.36 7.26 6.31
CA ASP A 113 7.36 5.81 6.21
C ASP A 113 8.46 5.31 5.24
N THR A 114 9.24 4.33 5.69
CA THR A 114 10.31 3.72 4.89
C THR A 114 10.26 2.20 4.92
N LEU A 115 11.02 1.55 4.03
CA LEU A 115 11.02 0.10 3.88
C LEU A 115 11.81 -0.61 5.00
N GLY A 116 11.17 -1.58 5.64
CA GLY A 116 11.81 -2.62 6.45
C GLY A 116 11.76 -3.98 5.74
N VAL A 117 12.77 -4.83 5.93
CA VAL A 117 12.74 -6.21 5.41
C VAL A 117 13.06 -7.25 6.48
N ARG A 118 12.31 -8.34 6.49
CA ARG A 118 12.62 -9.56 7.25
C ARG A 118 13.09 -10.64 6.30
N ARG A 119 14.21 -11.27 6.64
CA ARG A 119 14.75 -12.39 5.88
C ARG A 119 14.41 -13.71 6.55
N PRO A 120 13.57 -14.56 5.94
CA PRO A 120 13.37 -15.92 6.42
C PRO A 120 14.68 -16.73 6.35
N VAL A 121 14.91 -17.60 7.33
CA VAL A 121 16.01 -18.58 7.33
C VAL A 121 15.40 -19.97 7.14
N GLY A 122 15.74 -20.66 6.04
CA GLY A 122 15.09 -21.90 5.57
C GLY A 122 14.49 -21.74 4.16
N GLU A 123 14.17 -22.85 3.48
CA GLU A 123 13.73 -22.87 2.06
C GLU A 123 12.75 -21.73 1.76
N ALA A 124 13.08 -20.94 0.73
CA ALA A 124 12.33 -19.75 0.38
C ALA A 124 10.84 -20.12 0.24
N PRO A 125 9.92 -19.43 0.93
CA PRO A 125 8.51 -19.71 0.72
C PRO A 125 8.22 -19.52 -0.77
N ALA A 126 7.78 -20.60 -1.44
CA ALA A 126 7.26 -20.53 -2.80
C ALA A 126 6.26 -19.39 -2.83
N SER A 127 6.48 -18.42 -3.73
CA SER A 127 5.76 -17.15 -3.84
C SER A 127 4.31 -17.25 -3.36
N ALA A 128 4.12 -17.10 -2.06
CA ALA A 128 2.82 -16.99 -1.47
C ALA A 128 2.47 -15.55 -1.82
N GLY A 129 1.66 -15.39 -2.88
CA GLY A 129 1.10 -14.11 -3.27
C GLY A 129 0.76 -13.39 -1.99
N GLY A 130 1.44 -12.27 -1.77
CA GLY A 130 1.50 -11.61 -0.47
C GLY A 130 0.10 -11.62 0.07
N LYS A 131 -0.15 -12.44 1.11
CA LYS A 131 -1.36 -12.24 1.88
C LYS A 131 -1.13 -10.83 2.39
N SER A 132 -1.85 -9.87 1.82
CA SER A 132 -2.30 -8.71 2.54
C SER A 132 -3.11 -9.27 3.70
N ILE A 133 -2.41 -9.78 4.71
CA ILE A 133 -2.85 -9.65 6.07
C ILE A 133 -3.09 -8.16 6.19
N GLY A 134 -4.37 -7.77 6.09
CA GLY A 134 -4.78 -6.38 6.05
C GLY A 134 -3.95 -5.61 7.06
N SER A 135 -3.33 -4.53 6.60
CA SER A 135 -2.45 -3.62 7.33
C SER A 135 -2.59 -3.84 8.83
N ILE A 136 -1.70 -4.64 9.41
CA ILE A 136 -1.70 -4.81 10.86
C ILE A 136 -1.19 -3.49 11.38
N ALA A 137 -2.13 -2.69 11.86
CA ALA A 137 -2.01 -1.49 12.71
C ALA A 137 -0.63 -0.79 12.72
N LYS A 138 -0.65 0.46 12.26
CA LYS A 138 0.29 1.51 12.66
C LYS A 138 0.45 1.47 14.18
N ALA A 139 1.64 1.15 14.66
CA ALA A 139 1.98 1.36 16.06
C ALA A 139 2.20 2.86 16.24
N SER A 140 1.26 3.49 16.95
CA SER A 140 1.36 4.86 17.47
C SER A 140 2.50 5.03 18.47
#